data_AF-A0A971C6L5-F1
#
_entry.id   AF-A0A971C6L5-F1
#
_cell.length_a   1.000
_cell.length_b   1.000
_cell.length_c   1.000
_cell.angle_alpha   90.00
_cell.angle_beta   90.00
_cell.angle_gamma   90.00
#
_symmetry.space_group_name_H-M   'P 1'
#
loop_
_entity.id
_entity.type
_entity.pdbx_description
1 polymer ?
#
loop_
_entity_poly.entity_id
_entity_poly.type
_entity_poly.pdbx_seq_one_letter_code
_entity_poly.pdbx_strand_id
1 'polypeptide(L)'
;MNNKIRCILVVFFFGNIFSQQENILNIDSTQCQNFLSLIDYKYKNNICFDSIKSEMEIFQFFNCLLTCEGNKKKSKLGNVFSLGNVAAHIPPVTIELGALYLISAKFYEKKDFALAIALRDSLTGKINPDGCIKKTYSSYRAWFNKLKEYGISKARELDFDPLQGTGLNWYGTYNRGHKKE
;
A
#
# COMPACT_ATOMS: atom_id res chain seq x y z
N MET A 1 -45.08 -6.28 -44.83
CA MET A 1 -44.35 -5.88 -43.61
C MET A 1 -43.32 -6.97 -43.31
N ASN A 2 -42.05 -6.76 -43.64
CA ASN A 2 -40.97 -7.73 -43.38
C ASN A 2 -39.80 -6.98 -42.72
N ASN A 3 -39.72 -7.05 -41.39
CA ASN A 3 -38.60 -6.51 -40.63
C ASN A 3 -37.47 -7.54 -40.59
N LYS A 4 -36.36 -7.25 -41.29
CA LYS A 4 -35.09 -7.97 -41.14
C LYS A 4 -34.32 -7.37 -39.97
N ILE A 5 -34.22 -8.10 -38.87
CA ILE A 5 -33.33 -7.80 -37.74
C ILE A 5 -31.91 -8.20 -38.15
N ARG A 6 -30.98 -7.24 -38.19
CA ARG A 6 -29.55 -7.49 -38.36
C ARG A 6 -28.93 -7.69 -36.97
N CYS A 7 -28.48 -8.90 -36.66
CA CYS A 7 -27.62 -9.15 -35.52
C CYS A 7 -26.22 -8.60 -35.81
N ILE A 8 -25.82 -7.57 -35.08
CA ILE A 8 -24.44 -7.09 -35.04
C ILE A 8 -23.69 -7.97 -34.03
N LEU A 9 -22.79 -8.80 -34.55
CA LEU A 9 -21.87 -9.61 -33.75
C LEU A 9 -20.77 -8.67 -33.22
N VAL A 10 -20.86 -8.26 -31.96
CA VAL A 10 -19.78 -7.51 -31.29
C VAL A 10 -18.74 -8.53 -30.83
N VAL A 11 -17.66 -8.66 -31.59
CA VAL A 11 -16.48 -9.44 -31.19
C VAL A 11 -15.69 -8.59 -30.19
N PHE A 12 -15.83 -8.90 -28.90
CA PHE A 12 -14.97 -8.33 -27.87
C PHE A 12 -13.57 -8.96 -27.96
N PHE A 13 -12.58 -8.16 -28.36
CA PHE A 13 -11.16 -8.51 -28.28
C PHE A 13 -10.70 -8.44 -26.81
N PHE A 14 -10.85 -9.54 -26.05
CA PHE A 14 -10.27 -9.72 -24.71
C PHE A 14 -9.01 -10.62 -24.73
N GLY A 15 -8.20 -10.56 -25.77
CA GLY A 15 -6.98 -11.34 -25.85
C GLY A 15 -5.82 -10.43 -26.17
N ASN A 16 -5.13 -9.90 -25.14
CA ASN A 16 -3.72 -9.45 -25.20
C ASN A 16 -3.19 -8.81 -23.89
N ILE A 17 -4.03 -8.56 -22.87
CA ILE A 17 -3.57 -7.87 -21.65
C ILE A 17 -2.72 -8.77 -20.73
N PHE A 18 -2.82 -10.09 -20.85
CA PHE A 18 -2.21 -11.02 -19.88
C PHE A 18 -0.67 -11.13 -19.98
N SER A 19 -0.07 -10.88 -21.16
CA SER A 19 1.38 -11.09 -21.36
C SER A 19 2.28 -9.97 -20.82
N GLN A 20 1.76 -8.78 -20.52
CA GLN A 20 2.58 -7.68 -19.98
C GLN A 20 2.71 -7.72 -18.45
N GLN A 21 1.87 -8.48 -17.76
CA GLN A 21 1.81 -8.47 -16.29
C GLN A 21 2.98 -9.23 -15.62
N GLU A 22 3.54 -10.26 -16.26
CA GLU A 22 4.63 -11.07 -15.69
C GLU A 22 5.98 -10.33 -15.66
N ASN A 23 6.22 -9.38 -16.57
CA ASN A 23 7.49 -8.66 -16.65
C ASN A 23 7.57 -7.48 -15.64
N ILE A 24 6.42 -6.97 -15.17
CA ILE A 24 6.34 -5.81 -14.25
C ILE A 24 6.90 -6.15 -12.86
N LEU A 25 6.90 -7.43 -12.46
CA LEU A 25 7.33 -7.86 -11.13
C LEU A 25 8.78 -8.38 -11.07
N ASN A 26 9.50 -8.37 -12.19
CA ASN A 26 10.89 -8.81 -12.23
C ASN A 26 11.77 -7.70 -11.65
N ILE A 27 11.91 -7.70 -10.32
CA ILE A 27 12.70 -6.72 -9.59
C ILE A 27 14.13 -7.25 -9.46
N ASP A 28 15.12 -6.45 -9.85
CA ASP A 28 16.49 -6.79 -9.51
C ASP A 28 16.66 -6.73 -7.99
N SER A 29 17.41 -7.69 -7.45
CA SER A 29 17.82 -7.75 -6.05
C SER A 29 18.40 -6.41 -5.56
N THR A 30 19.18 -5.73 -6.39
CA THR A 30 19.75 -4.40 -6.09
C THR A 30 18.65 -3.34 -5.89
N GLN A 31 17.61 -3.37 -6.73
CA GLN A 31 16.51 -2.40 -6.65
C GLN A 31 15.66 -2.63 -5.40
N CYS A 32 15.34 -3.87 -5.06
CA CYS A 32 14.64 -4.15 -3.81
C CYS A 32 15.49 -3.76 -2.58
N GLN A 33 16.80 -4.00 -2.60
CA GLN A 33 17.70 -3.52 -1.54
C GLN A 33 17.69 -1.99 -1.41
N ASN A 34 17.60 -1.26 -2.53
CA ASN A 34 17.41 0.19 -2.50
C ASN A 34 16.11 0.56 -1.79
N PHE A 35 14.99 -0.08 -2.12
CA PHE A 35 13.71 0.20 -1.45
C PHE A 35 13.73 -0.13 0.04
N LEU A 36 14.35 -1.26 0.42
CA LEU A 36 14.49 -1.66 1.82
C LEU A 36 15.40 -0.72 2.62
N SER A 37 16.30 0.03 1.97
CA SER A 37 17.16 0.99 2.67
C SER A 37 16.39 2.16 3.30
N LEU A 38 15.15 2.41 2.87
CA LEU A 38 14.25 3.39 3.48
C LEU A 38 13.78 2.97 4.88
N ILE A 39 13.80 1.67 5.20
CA ILE A 39 13.20 1.13 6.43
C ILE A 39 14.12 0.25 7.28
N ASP A 40 15.21 -0.30 6.72
CA ASP A 40 16.10 -1.23 7.41
C ASP A 40 17.56 -0.73 7.42
N TYR A 41 18.16 -0.66 8.61
CA TYR A 41 19.58 -0.29 8.86
C TYR A 41 20.58 -1.21 8.17
N LYS A 42 20.17 -2.43 7.81
CA LYS A 42 21.00 -3.38 7.07
C LYS A 42 21.46 -2.84 5.72
N TYR A 43 20.63 -2.04 5.03
CA TYR A 43 20.94 -1.53 3.70
C TYR A 43 21.42 -0.08 3.78
N LYS A 44 22.54 0.21 3.10
CA LYS A 44 23.25 1.50 3.15
C LYS A 44 22.97 2.42 1.96
N ASN A 45 22.05 2.04 1.08
CA ASN A 45 21.75 2.79 -0.13
C ASN A 45 20.92 4.05 0.21
N ASN A 46 21.13 5.14 -0.51
CA ASN A 46 20.46 6.41 -0.28
C ASN A 46 19.47 6.71 -1.40
N ILE A 47 18.44 5.86 -1.57
CA ILE A 47 17.32 6.23 -2.43
C ILE A 47 16.43 7.26 -1.73
N CYS A 48 15.92 8.22 -2.48
CA CYS A 48 14.93 9.15 -1.97
C CYS A 48 13.52 8.58 -2.22
N PHE A 49 12.65 8.57 -1.22
CA PHE A 49 11.25 8.14 -1.38
C PHE A 49 10.52 8.89 -2.52
N ASP A 50 10.88 10.16 -2.75
CA ASP A 50 10.26 11.01 -3.77
C ASP A 50 10.81 10.75 -5.18
N SER A 51 11.91 10.00 -5.33
CA SER A 51 12.46 9.66 -6.64
C SER A 51 11.71 8.53 -7.33
N ILE A 52 10.98 7.71 -6.58
CA ILE A 52 10.12 6.63 -7.10
C ILE A 52 8.92 7.29 -7.77
N LYS A 53 8.79 7.32 -9.10
CA LYS A 53 7.73 8.13 -9.73
C LYS A 53 6.93 7.39 -10.77
N SER A 54 7.57 6.52 -11.54
CA SER A 54 6.86 5.75 -12.55
C SER A 54 5.95 4.71 -11.89
N GLU A 55 4.83 4.41 -12.54
CA GLU A 55 3.90 3.39 -12.06
C GLU A 55 4.58 2.02 -11.89
N MET A 56 5.45 1.65 -12.83
CA MET A 56 6.26 0.44 -12.74
C MET A 56 7.16 0.41 -11.50
N GLU A 57 7.88 1.50 -11.20
CA GLU A 57 8.69 1.59 -9.99
C GLU A 57 7.84 1.48 -8.71
N ILE A 58 6.63 2.05 -8.71
CA ILE A 58 5.72 1.94 -7.57
C ILE A 58 5.22 0.49 -7.39
N PHE A 59 4.89 -0.22 -8.47
CA PHE A 59 4.55 -1.65 -8.39
C PHE A 59 5.70 -2.48 -7.84
N GLN A 60 6.91 -2.25 -8.33
CA GLN A 60 8.13 -2.88 -7.82
C GLN A 60 8.36 -2.56 -6.34
N PHE A 61 8.17 -1.29 -5.96
CA PHE A 61 8.26 -0.83 -4.58
C PHE A 61 7.27 -1.57 -3.66
N PHE A 62 6.00 -1.64 -4.05
CA PHE A 62 4.98 -2.36 -3.29
C PHE A 62 5.29 -3.85 -3.18
N ASN A 63 5.65 -4.50 -4.29
CA ASN A 63 5.98 -5.91 -4.30
C ASN A 63 7.15 -6.23 -3.35
N CYS A 64 8.23 -5.44 -3.42
CA CYS A 64 9.38 -5.59 -2.54
C CYS A 64 9.00 -5.41 -1.07
N LEU A 65 8.28 -4.34 -0.72
CA LEU A 65 7.91 -4.06 0.67
C LEU A 65 6.94 -5.08 1.26
N LEU A 66 6.08 -5.70 0.44
CA LEU A 66 5.20 -6.79 0.89
C LEU A 66 5.95 -8.06 1.31
N THR A 67 7.25 -8.19 1.02
CA THR A 67 8.08 -9.30 1.51
C THR A 67 8.53 -9.12 2.96
N CYS A 68 8.31 -7.94 3.55
CA CYS A 68 8.74 -7.62 4.92
C CYS A 68 7.86 -8.22 6.03
N GLU A 69 6.78 -8.92 5.68
CA GLU A 69 5.89 -9.58 6.66
C GLU A 69 6.68 -10.48 7.62
N GLY A 70 6.47 -10.31 8.92
CA GLY A 70 7.16 -11.08 9.97
C GLY A 70 8.51 -10.50 10.37
N ASN A 71 9.03 -9.47 9.70
CA ASN A 71 10.26 -8.80 10.12
C ASN A 71 10.00 -7.80 11.26
N LYS A 72 10.09 -8.30 12.50
CA LYS A 72 9.84 -7.55 13.73
C LYS A 72 11.00 -6.67 14.20
N LYS A 73 12.10 -6.59 13.45
CA LYS A 73 13.22 -5.71 13.81
C LYS A 73 12.77 -4.26 13.80
N LYS A 74 13.42 -3.42 14.60
CA LYS A 74 13.17 -1.97 14.63
C LYS A 74 13.47 -1.34 13.27
N SER A 75 12.57 -0.48 12.80
CA SER A 75 12.73 0.28 11.55
C SER A 75 13.62 1.51 11.72
N LYS A 76 14.19 1.99 10.60
CA LYS A 76 14.78 3.34 10.45
C LYS A 76 13.75 4.45 10.55
N LEU A 77 12.51 4.17 10.15
CA LEU A 77 11.41 5.08 10.35
C LEU A 77 11.22 5.19 11.86
N GLY A 78 11.63 6.31 12.44
CA GLY A 78 11.40 6.57 13.86
C GLY A 78 9.90 6.58 14.19
N ASN A 79 9.54 7.08 15.36
CA ASN A 79 8.12 7.29 15.72
C ASN A 79 7.55 8.54 15.00
N VAL A 80 7.87 8.72 13.72
CA VAL A 80 7.67 9.97 12.97
C VAL A 80 6.21 10.43 13.09
N PHE A 81 6.06 11.74 13.35
CA PHE A 81 4.86 12.58 13.48
C PHE A 81 4.25 12.82 14.87
N SER A 82 4.87 12.33 15.94
CA SER A 82 4.33 12.55 17.29
C SER A 82 4.46 14.01 17.77
N LEU A 83 3.36 14.77 17.69
CA LEU A 83 3.04 15.85 18.62
C LEU A 83 3.25 15.31 20.05
N GLY A 84 4.05 16.00 20.86
CA GLY A 84 4.81 15.45 22.00
C GLY A 84 4.13 14.46 22.95
N ASN A 85 2.80 14.53 23.14
CA ASN A 85 2.07 13.64 24.05
C ASN A 85 1.72 12.26 23.44
N VAL A 86 1.63 12.16 22.10
CA VAL A 86 1.32 10.91 21.40
C VAL A 86 2.54 9.97 21.39
N ALA A 87 3.76 10.53 21.34
CA ALA A 87 5.01 9.78 21.22
C ALA A 87 5.21 8.72 22.30
N ALA A 88 4.81 9.05 23.53
CA ALA A 88 5.05 8.23 24.71
C ALA A 88 4.25 6.91 24.71
N HIS A 89 3.15 6.84 23.97
CA HIS A 89 2.22 5.70 23.98
C HIS A 89 2.29 4.85 22.71
N ILE A 90 3.09 5.26 21.71
CA ILE A 90 3.25 4.53 20.45
C ILE A 90 4.48 3.63 20.54
N PRO A 91 4.33 2.31 20.38
CA PRO A 91 5.46 1.39 20.33
C PRO A 91 6.43 1.74 19.19
N PRO A 92 7.72 1.39 19.31
CA PRO A 92 8.67 1.54 18.22
C PRO A 92 8.18 0.84 16.95
N VAL A 93 8.38 1.51 15.81
CA VAL A 93 7.99 0.99 14.50
C VAL A 93 8.87 -0.20 14.13
N THR A 94 8.24 -1.33 13.78
CA THR A 94 8.91 -2.49 13.19
C THR A 94 9.07 -2.33 11.68
N ILE A 95 10.02 -3.05 11.07
CA ILE A 95 10.22 -3.03 9.61
C ILE A 95 8.93 -3.41 8.89
N GLU A 96 8.23 -4.44 9.35
CA GLU A 96 6.99 -4.88 8.72
C GLU A 96 5.87 -3.81 8.76
N LEU A 97 5.76 -3.05 9.85
CA LEU A 97 4.79 -1.96 9.96
C LEU A 97 5.22 -0.74 9.13
N GLY A 98 6.51 -0.42 9.16
CA GLY A 98 7.10 0.64 8.36
C GLY A 98 6.95 0.40 6.85
N ALA A 99 7.07 -0.85 6.40
CA ALA A 99 6.83 -1.24 5.01
C ALA A 99 5.39 -0.94 4.58
N LEU A 100 4.38 -1.38 5.35
CA LEU A 100 2.97 -1.08 5.09
C LEU A 100 2.71 0.44 5.06
N TYR A 101 3.36 1.18 5.96
CA TYR A 101 3.24 2.63 6.02
C TYR A 101 3.76 3.29 4.75
N LEU A 102 4.95 2.92 4.29
CA LEU A 102 5.51 3.47 3.06
C LEU A 102 4.68 3.11 1.82
N ILE A 103 4.10 1.90 1.77
CA ILE A 103 3.16 1.52 0.71
C ILE A 103 1.97 2.50 0.70
N SER A 104 1.33 2.70 1.85
CA SER A 104 0.22 3.66 1.99
C SER A 104 0.63 5.08 1.63
N ALA A 105 1.72 5.59 2.20
CA ALA A 105 2.22 6.93 1.95
C ALA A 105 2.48 7.17 0.46
N LYS A 106 2.96 6.14 -0.24
CA LYS A 106 3.24 6.23 -1.67
C LYS A 106 1.98 6.17 -2.51
N PHE A 107 1.03 5.31 -2.13
CA PHE A 107 -0.26 5.26 -2.80
C PHE A 107 -1.05 6.57 -2.64
N TYR A 108 -1.08 7.15 -1.45
CA TYR A 108 -1.76 8.42 -1.16
C TYR A 108 -0.99 9.67 -1.58
N GLU A 109 0.25 9.51 -2.05
CA GLU A 109 1.16 10.62 -2.38
C GLU A 109 1.34 11.63 -1.23
N LYS A 110 1.26 11.13 0.00
CA LYS A 110 1.28 11.95 1.20
C LYS A 110 2.05 11.25 2.31
N LYS A 111 3.19 11.80 2.71
CA LYS A 111 4.08 11.21 3.74
C LYS A 111 3.57 11.38 5.17
N ASP A 112 2.69 12.35 5.42
CA ASP A 112 2.13 12.75 6.71
C ASP A 112 0.62 12.48 6.75
N PHE A 113 0.18 11.42 6.06
CA PHE A 113 -1.24 11.07 5.97
C PHE A 113 -1.81 10.57 7.31
N ALA A 114 -0.95 10.21 8.26
CA ALA A 114 -1.27 9.74 9.60
C ALA A 114 -0.46 10.50 10.66
N LEU A 115 -0.99 10.62 11.88
CA LEU A 115 -0.30 11.26 13.01
C LEU A 115 0.78 10.37 13.63
N ALA A 116 0.74 9.06 13.39
CA ALA A 116 1.77 8.13 13.83
C ALA A 116 1.79 6.89 12.93
N ILE A 117 2.94 6.24 12.85
CA ILE A 117 3.11 4.94 12.19
C ILE A 117 2.61 3.83 13.13
N ALA A 118 1.29 3.73 13.25
CA ALA A 118 0.61 2.73 14.03
C ALA A 118 -0.76 2.41 13.43
N LEU A 119 -1.23 1.18 13.65
CA LEU A 119 -2.59 0.78 13.32
C LEU A 119 -3.46 0.92 14.56
N ARG A 120 -4.68 1.38 14.36
CA ARG A 120 -5.69 1.54 15.39
C ARG A 120 -6.90 0.70 15.01
N ASP A 121 -7.37 -0.10 15.95
CA ASP A 121 -8.66 -0.76 15.83
C ASP A 121 -9.79 0.29 15.90
N SER A 122 -10.69 0.25 14.93
CA SER A 122 -11.71 1.29 14.78
C SER A 122 -12.81 1.20 15.84
N LEU A 123 -13.03 0.01 16.41
CA LEU A 123 -14.10 -0.22 17.38
C LEU A 123 -13.61 0.00 18.80
N THR A 124 -12.46 -0.58 19.13
CA THR A 124 -11.89 -0.57 20.49
C THR A 124 -10.93 0.60 20.72
N GLY A 125 -10.43 1.21 19.65
CA GLY A 125 -9.39 2.22 19.73
C GLY A 125 -8.00 1.68 20.11
N LYS A 126 -7.86 0.36 20.31
CA LYS A 126 -6.59 -0.28 20.69
C LYS A 126 -5.55 -0.06 19.59
N ILE A 127 -4.34 0.33 20.00
CA ILE A 127 -3.20 0.55 19.11
C ILE A 127 -2.46 -0.77 18.92
N ASN A 128 -2.15 -1.11 17.67
CA ASN A 128 -1.48 -2.34 17.24
C ASN A 128 -1.99 -3.60 17.97
N PRO A 129 -3.29 -3.94 17.89
CA PRO A 129 -3.81 -5.13 18.55
C PRO A 129 -3.17 -6.42 18.00
N ASP A 130 -3.19 -7.47 18.80
CA ASP A 130 -2.56 -8.75 18.44
C ASP A 130 -3.10 -9.29 17.11
N GLY A 131 -2.19 -9.73 16.24
CA GLY A 131 -2.53 -10.24 14.91
C GLY A 131 -2.91 -9.17 13.87
N CYS A 132 -2.98 -7.87 14.22
CA CYS A 132 -3.37 -6.83 13.28
C CYS A 132 -2.44 -6.71 12.07
N ILE A 133 -1.13 -6.90 12.28
CA ILE A 133 -0.14 -6.80 11.20
C ILE A 133 -0.37 -7.89 10.16
N LYS A 134 -0.53 -9.15 10.57
CA LYS A 134 -0.83 -10.27 9.67
C LYS A 134 -2.12 -10.05 8.88
N LYS A 135 -3.18 -9.58 9.55
CA LYS A 135 -4.45 -9.20 8.91
C LYS A 135 -4.23 -8.09 7.87
N THR A 136 -3.43 -7.09 8.22
CA THR A 136 -3.13 -5.95 7.35
C THR A 136 -2.33 -6.37 6.13
N TYR A 137 -1.28 -7.18 6.28
CA TYR A 137 -0.54 -7.74 5.14
C TYR A 137 -1.45 -8.54 4.20
N SER A 138 -2.35 -9.36 4.75
CA SER A 138 -3.31 -10.12 3.95
C SER A 138 -4.20 -9.19 3.11
N SER A 139 -4.70 -8.11 3.72
CA SER A 139 -5.50 -7.09 3.04
C SER A 139 -4.70 -6.35 1.96
N TYR A 140 -3.45 -5.96 2.27
CA TYR A 140 -2.57 -5.29 1.32
C TYR A 140 -2.21 -6.17 0.12
N ARG A 141 -1.99 -7.47 0.29
CA ARG A 141 -1.76 -8.39 -0.85
C ARG A 141 -2.98 -8.47 -1.76
N ALA A 142 -4.18 -8.59 -1.18
CA ALA A 142 -5.43 -8.61 -1.95
C ALA A 142 -5.64 -7.28 -2.70
N TRP A 143 -5.40 -6.16 -2.02
CA TRP A 143 -5.43 -4.83 -2.62
C TRP A 143 -4.40 -4.67 -3.73
N PHE A 144 -3.16 -5.13 -3.53
CA PHE A 144 -2.10 -5.06 -4.53
C PHE A 144 -2.42 -5.88 -5.78
N ASN A 145 -3.11 -7.02 -5.64
CA ASN A 145 -3.62 -7.77 -6.79
C ASN A 145 -4.62 -6.95 -7.60
N LYS A 146 -5.56 -6.25 -6.94
CA LYS A 146 -6.46 -5.32 -7.63
C LYS A 146 -5.69 -4.19 -8.30
N LEU A 147 -4.68 -3.61 -7.64
CA LEU A 147 -3.87 -2.56 -8.28
C LEU A 147 -3.24 -3.01 -9.59
N LYS A 148 -2.73 -4.25 -9.67
CA LYS A 148 -2.15 -4.79 -10.91
C LYS A 148 -3.18 -4.91 -12.04
N GLU A 149 -4.46 -5.05 -11.72
CA GLU A 149 -5.56 -5.16 -12.70
C GLU A 149 -6.00 -3.77 -13.19
N TYR A 150 -6.17 -2.81 -12.27
CA TYR A 150 -6.74 -1.49 -12.58
C TYR A 150 -5.71 -0.40 -12.89
N GLY A 151 -4.47 -0.57 -12.45
CA GLY A 151 -3.47 0.49 -12.39
C GLY A 151 -3.63 1.40 -11.17
N ILE A 152 -2.54 2.07 -10.80
CA ILE A 152 -2.44 2.92 -9.61
C ILE A 152 -3.31 4.17 -9.76
N SER A 153 -3.26 4.81 -10.94
CA SER A 153 -4.03 6.03 -11.20
C SER A 153 -5.54 5.77 -11.00
N LYS A 154 -6.04 4.69 -11.61
CA LYS A 154 -7.46 4.35 -11.51
C LYS A 154 -7.87 3.96 -10.10
N ALA A 155 -7.02 3.19 -9.40
CA ALA A 155 -7.29 2.80 -8.02
C ALA A 155 -7.36 4.00 -7.07
N ARG A 156 -6.58 5.05 -7.31
CA ARG A 156 -6.66 6.31 -6.55
C ARG A 156 -7.97 7.04 -6.81
N GLU A 157 -8.43 7.10 -8.05
CA GLU A 157 -9.75 7.69 -8.39
C GLU A 157 -10.90 6.97 -7.70
N LEU A 158 -10.78 5.64 -7.55
CA LEU A 158 -11.77 4.79 -6.89
C LEU A 158 -11.60 4.70 -5.36
N ASP A 159 -10.63 5.43 -4.79
CA ASP A 159 -10.26 5.40 -3.37
C ASP A 159 -10.11 3.97 -2.81
N PHE A 160 -9.38 3.12 -3.55
CA PHE A 160 -9.08 1.76 -3.09
C PHE A 160 -8.15 1.81 -1.88
N ASP A 161 -8.70 1.84 -0.68
CA ASP A 161 -7.93 1.79 0.56
C ASP A 161 -7.57 0.33 0.92
N PRO A 162 -6.29 -0.01 1.11
CA PRO A 162 -5.88 -1.36 1.49
C PRO A 162 -6.36 -1.80 2.87
N LEU A 163 -6.85 -0.89 3.73
CA LEU A 163 -7.46 -1.20 5.02
C LEU A 163 -8.98 -1.28 4.98
N GLN A 164 -9.62 -1.01 3.83
CA GLN A 164 -11.08 -1.06 3.70
C GLN A 164 -11.64 -2.42 4.16
N GLY A 165 -12.65 -2.39 5.02
CA GLY A 165 -13.30 -3.60 5.56
C GLY A 165 -12.48 -4.37 6.60
N THR A 166 -11.26 -3.95 6.93
CA THR A 166 -10.44 -4.62 7.96
C THR A 166 -10.84 -4.22 9.39
N GLY A 167 -11.58 -3.13 9.57
CA GLY A 167 -11.83 -2.53 10.89
C GLY A 167 -10.60 -1.88 11.51
N LEU A 168 -9.47 -1.81 10.78
CA LEU A 168 -8.25 -1.12 11.19
C LEU A 168 -8.11 0.19 10.41
N ASN A 169 -7.50 1.18 11.02
CA ASN A 169 -7.13 2.44 10.38
C ASN A 169 -5.72 2.86 10.80
N TRP A 170 -5.05 3.67 9.99
CA TRP A 170 -3.83 4.32 10.40
C TRP A 170 -4.11 5.36 11.49
N TYR A 171 -3.24 5.40 12.51
CA TYR A 171 -3.44 6.25 13.67
C TYR A 171 -3.47 7.73 13.31
N GLY A 172 -4.55 8.42 13.71
CA GLY A 172 -4.71 9.85 13.45
C GLY A 172 -4.86 10.20 11.98
N THR A 173 -5.31 9.26 11.15
CA THR A 173 -5.81 9.63 9.82
C THR A 173 -6.99 10.57 9.98
N TYR A 174 -6.88 11.75 9.38
CA TYR A 174 -8.05 12.60 9.18
C TYR A 174 -8.99 11.83 8.27
N ASN A 175 -10.25 11.67 8.67
CA ASN A 175 -11.30 11.05 7.85
C ASN A 175 -11.14 11.53 6.41
N ARG A 176 -10.61 10.68 5.52
CA ARG A 176 -10.85 10.87 4.09
C ARG A 176 -12.35 10.76 3.99
N GLY A 177 -12.99 11.88 3.71
CA GLY A 177 -14.44 11.99 3.79
C GLY A 177 -15.04 10.86 2.99
N HIS A 178 -15.62 9.88 3.69
CA HIS A 178 -16.87 9.32 3.23
C HIS A 178 -17.73 10.54 2.95
N LYS A 179 -17.81 10.94 1.68
CA LYS A 179 -18.96 11.68 1.21
C LYS A 179 -20.13 10.83 1.70
N LYS A 180 -20.82 11.32 2.73
CA LYS A 180 -22.14 10.84 3.05
C LYS A 180 -22.95 11.09 1.78
N GLU A 181 -23.24 10.03 1.05
CA GLU A 181 -24.38 10.03 0.14
C GLU A 181 -25.66 10.30 0.94
#